data_AF-A0A6G0U373-F1
#
_entry.id   AF-A0A6G0U373-F1
#
_cell.length_a   1.000
_cell.length_b   1.000
_cell.length_c   1.000
_cell.angle_alpha   90.00
_cell.angle_beta   90.00
_cell.angle_gamma   90.00
#
_symmetry.space_group_name_H-M   'P 1'
#
loop_
_entity.id
_entity.type
_entity.pdbx_description
1 polymer ?
#
loop_
_entity_poly.entity_id
_entity_poly.type
_entity_poly.pdbx_seq_one_letter_code
_entity_poly.pdbx_strand_id
1 'polypeptide(L)'
;MAHGFIAYDCNGPKINITSFNSLSVEPCEPPSEINTQLIQRIQLLQKTDTYLTPYKTCSIIINYFISRCSLLEDAQMVDNGFFTEILELGSARCSEIHQKLTYHLPNGGIITSLKINETTLSSVTVAGFVDRHGNCKGTTFSSEKGTWQEAIVQANYKIILTEGLAIVNHKQNTLTLPTSSTLKLSNQYGLDNYKGEVVWDANTYDCETHEFTILYDGPATLITSSNDKTTRTYLVESDQIVFALQHIKSTYICNIPATQTDHSQLTIIIDPLFFHYFKTKNIHPQNIDLMAYINTKLVYIDNRFKTSVTTLYTDLIQKQCELERKVLLYRLTLATYSLSEFAYSMGEGPGYTALKAGEIIYLLKCKPVEVEISQINTIC
;
A
#
# COMPACT_ATOMS: atom_id res chain seq x y z
N MET A 1 4.13 25.83 -27.23
CA MET A 1 5.33 25.06 -26.81
C MET A 1 5.27 23.77 -27.59
N ALA A 2 6.17 23.57 -28.55
CA ALA A 2 6.23 22.33 -29.31
C ALA A 2 6.74 21.23 -28.39
N HIS A 3 5.94 20.19 -28.18
CA HIS A 3 6.39 18.99 -27.49
C HIS A 3 7.32 18.24 -28.45
N GLY A 4 8.62 18.15 -28.12
CA GLY A 4 9.58 17.35 -28.89
C GLY A 4 9.16 15.88 -28.86
N PHE A 5 9.13 15.24 -30.03
CA PHE A 5 8.88 13.80 -30.14
C PHE A 5 10.22 13.06 -30.14
N ILE A 6 10.23 11.84 -29.62
CA ILE A 6 11.41 10.98 -29.65
C ILE A 6 11.25 10.02 -30.84
N ALA A 7 12.14 10.10 -31.82
CA ALA A 7 12.30 9.12 -32.89
C ALA A 7 13.60 8.34 -32.71
N TYR A 8 13.88 7.37 -33.59
CA TYR A 8 15.07 6.52 -33.48
C TYR A 8 15.85 6.51 -34.79
N ASP A 9 17.14 6.88 -34.73
CA ASP A 9 18.07 6.84 -35.85
C ASP A 9 18.79 5.49 -35.89
N CYS A 10 18.58 4.76 -36.99
CA CYS A 10 19.13 3.43 -37.25
C CYS A 10 20.29 3.45 -38.26
N ASN A 11 20.81 4.61 -38.67
CA ASN A 11 21.91 4.74 -39.65
C ASN A 11 23.27 5.10 -39.02
N GLY A 12 23.36 5.18 -37.69
CA GLY A 12 24.58 5.56 -36.99
C GLY A 12 25.71 4.52 -37.04
N PRO A 13 26.99 4.92 -36.92
CA PRO A 13 28.16 4.04 -37.03
C PRO A 13 28.40 3.09 -35.83
N LYS A 14 27.56 3.13 -34.79
CA LYS A 14 27.68 2.30 -33.57
C LYS A 14 26.32 1.70 -33.19
N ILE A 15 25.84 0.78 -33.99
CA ILE A 15 24.59 0.04 -33.72
C ILE A 15 24.98 -1.31 -33.10
N ASN A 16 24.41 -1.63 -31.94
CA ASN A 16 24.53 -2.97 -31.38
C ASN A 16 23.69 -3.92 -32.24
N ILE A 17 24.35 -4.89 -32.86
CA ILE A 17 23.72 -5.88 -33.73
C ILE A 17 23.70 -7.21 -32.99
N THR A 18 22.51 -7.77 -32.82
CA THR A 18 22.32 -9.13 -32.31
C THR A 18 21.77 -9.99 -33.43
N SER A 19 22.35 -11.17 -33.66
CA SER A 19 21.96 -12.05 -34.76
C SER A 19 21.23 -13.28 -34.23
N PHE A 20 20.15 -13.67 -34.92
CA PHE A 20 19.30 -14.80 -34.57
C PHE A 20 19.20 -15.77 -35.75
N ASN A 21 19.17 -17.07 -35.47
CA ASN A 21 18.83 -18.08 -36.46
C ASN A 21 17.31 -18.05 -36.71
N SER A 22 16.90 -17.97 -37.98
CA SER A 22 15.49 -17.91 -38.37
C SER A 22 14.83 -19.28 -38.56
N LEU A 23 15.60 -20.37 -38.61
CA LEU A 23 15.10 -21.70 -38.97
C LEU A 23 14.56 -22.50 -37.78
N SER A 24 15.23 -22.42 -36.63
CA SER A 24 14.84 -23.23 -35.47
C SER A 24 15.34 -22.65 -34.16
N VAL A 25 14.58 -22.94 -33.09
CA VAL A 25 15.02 -22.75 -31.70
C VAL A 25 15.48 -24.10 -31.18
N GLU A 26 16.68 -24.12 -30.59
CA GLU A 26 17.28 -25.32 -30.00
C GLU A 26 16.32 -26.02 -29.03
N PRO A 27 16.35 -27.37 -28.99
CA PRO A 27 15.57 -28.12 -28.02
C PRO A 27 16.11 -27.90 -26.60
N CYS A 28 15.23 -28.02 -25.60
CA CYS A 28 15.65 -28.00 -24.20
C CYS A 28 16.53 -29.20 -23.89
N GLU A 29 17.75 -28.95 -23.45
CA GLU A 29 18.65 -29.98 -22.95
C GLU A 29 18.13 -30.51 -21.60
N PRO A 30 18.29 -31.82 -21.33
CA PRO A 30 17.92 -32.36 -20.03
C PRO A 30 18.73 -31.68 -18.92
N PRO A 31 18.11 -31.36 -17.77
CA PRO A 31 18.80 -30.71 -16.67
C PRO A 31 20.01 -31.55 -16.22
N SER A 32 21.14 -30.88 -16.09
CA SER A 32 22.39 -31.44 -15.54
C SER A 32 22.18 -31.97 -14.11
N GLU A 33 23.09 -32.83 -13.64
CA GLU A 33 23.01 -33.41 -12.29
C GLU A 33 22.71 -32.35 -11.24
N ILE A 34 21.68 -32.60 -10.43
CA ILE A 34 21.16 -31.67 -9.45
C ILE A 34 21.69 -32.06 -8.07
N ASN A 35 22.27 -31.09 -7.36
CA ASN A 35 22.62 -31.23 -5.97
C ASN A 35 21.55 -30.60 -5.10
N THR A 36 20.99 -31.40 -4.19
CA THR A 36 20.02 -30.97 -3.19
C THR A 36 20.66 -30.88 -1.82
N GLN A 37 20.51 -29.74 -1.14
CA GLN A 37 20.97 -29.52 0.22
C GLN A 37 19.79 -29.11 1.10
N LEU A 38 19.63 -29.77 2.26
CA LEU A 38 18.62 -29.36 3.24
C LEU A 38 19.11 -28.15 4.03
N ILE A 39 18.31 -27.08 4.07
CA ILE A 39 18.48 -25.91 4.93
C ILE A 39 17.51 -26.05 6.10
N GLN A 40 18.05 -26.00 7.33
CA GLN A 40 17.26 -26.22 8.55
C GLN A 40 16.16 -25.19 8.76
N ARG A 41 16.40 -23.93 8.37
CA ARG A 41 15.44 -22.84 8.57
C ARG A 41 15.70 -21.70 7.60
N ILE A 42 14.64 -21.19 6.99
CA ILE A 42 14.60 -19.96 6.21
C ILE A 42 13.40 -19.12 6.65
N GLN A 43 13.46 -17.81 6.43
CA GLN A 43 12.30 -16.94 6.52
C GLN A 43 12.00 -16.33 5.16
N LEU A 44 10.78 -16.56 4.67
CA LEU A 44 10.25 -15.91 3.48
C LEU A 44 9.52 -14.63 3.89
N LEU A 45 10.01 -13.49 3.43
CA LEU A 45 9.43 -12.18 3.68
C LEU A 45 8.70 -11.67 2.44
N GLN A 46 7.54 -11.07 2.66
CA GLN A 46 6.84 -10.26 1.67
C GLN A 46 7.03 -8.77 1.99
N LYS A 47 7.38 -7.99 0.97
CA LYS A 47 7.32 -6.54 1.04
C LYS A 47 5.86 -6.07 1.03
N THR A 48 5.43 -5.40 2.09
CA THR A 48 4.09 -4.83 2.21
C THR A 48 4.11 -3.35 1.91
N ASP A 49 3.29 -2.92 0.95
CA ASP A 49 3.15 -1.50 0.60
C ASP A 49 2.27 -0.72 1.59
N THR A 50 1.49 -1.44 2.40
CA THR A 50 0.60 -0.87 3.40
C THR A 50 0.75 -1.52 4.76
N TYR A 51 0.59 -0.73 5.83
CA TYR A 51 0.59 -1.20 7.22
C TYR A 51 -0.55 -0.57 8.02
N LEU A 52 -0.83 -1.10 9.21
CA LEU A 52 -1.86 -0.57 10.11
C LEU A 52 -1.23 0.37 11.15
N THR A 53 -1.83 1.54 11.35
CA THR A 53 -1.47 2.49 12.42
C THR A 53 -2.67 2.78 13.32
N PRO A 54 -2.50 2.90 14.65
CA PRO A 54 -3.57 3.35 15.52
C PRO A 54 -3.91 4.81 15.24
N TYR A 55 -5.20 5.13 15.35
CA TYR A 55 -5.71 6.50 15.27
C TYR A 55 -6.73 6.75 16.38
N LYS A 56 -6.89 8.03 16.72
CA LYS A 56 -7.82 8.56 17.72
C LYS A 56 -8.76 9.53 17.03
N THR A 57 -10.02 9.58 17.46
CA THR A 57 -10.99 10.53 16.91
C THR A 57 -11.76 11.26 17.97
N CYS A 58 -11.95 12.56 17.75
CA CYS A 58 -12.76 13.42 18.58
C CYS A 58 -13.86 14.07 17.76
N SER A 59 -15.09 13.93 18.21
CA SER A 59 -16.22 14.69 17.69
C SER A 59 -16.97 15.33 18.86
N ILE A 60 -16.97 16.65 18.89
CA ILE A 60 -17.72 17.42 19.89
C ILE A 60 -18.78 18.24 19.15
N ILE A 61 -20.02 17.92 19.42
CA ILE A 61 -21.19 18.61 18.88
C ILE A 61 -21.87 19.32 20.04
N ILE A 62 -22.09 20.63 19.89
CA ILE A 62 -22.70 21.47 20.90
C ILE A 62 -24.06 21.91 20.38
N ASN A 63 -25.12 21.59 21.11
CA ASN A 63 -26.45 22.12 20.84
C ASN A 63 -26.75 23.22 21.84
N TYR A 64 -26.88 24.45 21.36
CA TYR A 64 -27.23 25.60 22.18
C TYR A 64 -28.75 25.77 22.23
N PHE A 65 -29.25 26.01 23.43
CA PHE A 65 -30.59 26.45 23.71
C PHE A 65 -30.51 27.76 24.49
N ILE A 66 -31.00 28.83 23.87
CA ILE A 66 -31.00 30.19 24.38
C ILE A 66 -32.43 30.59 24.63
N SER A 67 -32.69 31.03 25.84
CA SER A 67 -33.98 31.59 26.27
C SER A 67 -33.75 32.91 26.99
N ARG A 68 -34.70 33.83 26.89
CA ARG A 68 -34.68 35.07 27.68
C ARG A 68 -35.32 34.81 29.04
N CYS A 69 -34.66 35.25 30.10
CA CYS A 69 -35.21 35.28 31.45
C CYS A 69 -36.01 36.57 31.64
N SER A 70 -37.31 36.47 31.87
CA SER A 70 -38.19 37.63 32.04
C SER A 70 -38.19 38.15 33.49
N LEU A 71 -38.80 39.32 33.70
CA LEU A 71 -39.02 39.91 35.04
C LEU A 71 -39.91 39.06 35.95
N LEU A 72 -40.72 38.17 35.38
CA LEU A 72 -41.58 37.23 36.10
C LEU A 72 -40.88 35.87 36.33
N GLU A 73 -39.57 35.78 36.07
CA GLU A 73 -38.76 34.57 36.17
C GLU A 73 -39.18 33.44 35.20
N ASP A 74 -40.00 33.77 34.20
CA ASP A 74 -40.35 32.85 33.11
C ASP A 74 -39.30 32.87 31.98
N ALA A 75 -39.04 31.72 31.38
CA ALA A 75 -38.19 31.56 30.20
C ALA A 75 -38.98 31.75 28.90
N GLN A 76 -38.53 32.69 28.05
CA GLN A 76 -39.15 33.01 26.76
C GLN A 76 -38.25 32.58 25.59
N MET A 77 -38.88 32.07 24.52
CA MET A 77 -38.17 31.79 23.28
C MET A 77 -37.62 33.08 22.67
N VAL A 78 -36.41 32.98 22.12
CA VAL A 78 -35.76 34.07 21.39
C VAL A 78 -35.48 33.65 19.95
N ASP A 79 -35.42 34.64 19.07
CA ASP A 79 -35.03 34.41 17.68
C ASP A 79 -33.59 33.85 17.61
N ASN A 80 -33.36 32.89 16.71
CA ASN A 80 -32.11 32.12 16.61
C ASN A 80 -31.64 31.50 17.94
N GLY A 81 -32.58 31.21 18.85
CA GLY A 81 -32.27 30.66 20.16
C GLY A 81 -31.89 29.17 20.18
N PHE A 82 -31.95 28.48 19.04
CA PHE A 82 -31.53 27.09 18.94
C PHE A 82 -30.62 26.89 17.74
N PHE A 83 -29.41 26.42 17.97
CA PHE A 83 -28.47 26.09 16.91
C PHE A 83 -27.45 25.05 17.37
N THR A 84 -26.83 24.40 16.39
CA THR A 84 -25.79 23.40 16.60
C THR A 84 -24.46 23.90 16.05
N GLU A 85 -23.39 23.60 16.78
CA GLU A 85 -22.01 23.90 16.40
C GLU A 85 -21.18 22.61 16.52
N ILE A 86 -20.30 22.38 15.54
CA ILE A 86 -19.28 21.34 15.62
C ILE A 86 -17.99 22.03 16.02
N LEU A 87 -17.42 21.61 17.15
CA LEU A 87 -16.20 22.22 17.67
C LEU A 87 -14.97 21.52 17.09
N GLU A 88 -14.11 22.30 16.44
CA GLU A 88 -12.78 21.87 16.01
C GLU A 88 -11.74 22.18 17.11
N LEU A 89 -11.13 21.14 17.66
CA LEU A 89 -10.20 21.21 18.78
C LEU A 89 -8.74 21.37 18.32
N GLY A 90 -8.40 20.75 17.21
CA GLY A 90 -7.04 20.49 16.74
C GLY A 90 -6.39 19.24 17.38
N SER A 91 -5.30 18.79 16.75
CA SER A 91 -4.57 17.57 17.12
C SER A 91 -4.16 17.46 18.59
N ALA A 92 -3.60 18.54 19.15
CA ALA A 92 -3.09 18.54 20.52
C ALA A 92 -4.20 18.37 21.56
N ARG A 93 -5.32 19.09 21.40
CA ARG A 93 -6.47 19.02 22.31
C ARG A 93 -7.23 17.71 22.20
N CYS A 94 -7.41 17.18 20.99
CA CYS A 94 -8.00 15.86 20.83
C CYS A 94 -7.15 14.77 21.51
N SER A 95 -5.82 14.84 21.35
CA SER A 95 -4.89 13.93 22.03
C SER A 95 -4.94 14.06 23.56
N GLU A 96 -5.03 15.29 24.09
CA GLU A 96 -5.16 15.54 25.52
C GLU A 96 -6.44 14.94 26.11
N ILE A 97 -7.58 15.07 25.41
CA ILE A 97 -8.85 14.49 25.85
C ILE A 97 -8.77 12.97 25.88
N HIS A 98 -8.13 12.33 24.90
CA HIS A 98 -7.89 10.88 24.93
C HIS A 98 -6.98 10.45 26.10
N GLN A 99 -6.02 11.28 26.51
CA GLN A 99 -5.11 10.97 27.62
C GLN A 99 -5.77 11.16 28.99
N LYS A 100 -6.48 12.28 29.18
CA LYS A 100 -7.04 12.67 30.48
C LYS A 100 -8.47 12.18 30.70
N LEU A 101 -9.19 11.84 29.62
CA LEU A 101 -10.61 11.49 29.63
C LEU A 101 -11.48 12.58 30.29
N THR A 102 -11.05 13.82 30.12
CA THR A 102 -11.72 15.02 30.61
C THR A 102 -11.74 16.09 29.53
N TYR A 103 -12.82 16.86 29.46
CA TYR A 103 -12.93 18.02 28.58
C TYR A 103 -13.11 19.30 29.41
N HIS A 104 -12.20 20.25 29.21
CA HIS A 104 -12.25 21.56 29.85
C HIS A 104 -13.12 22.51 29.01
N LEU A 105 -14.18 23.00 29.64
CA LEU A 105 -15.09 23.97 29.04
C LEU A 105 -14.44 25.37 29.03
N PRO A 106 -14.76 26.22 28.05
CA PRO A 106 -14.24 27.58 27.98
C PRO A 106 -14.52 28.44 29.23
N ASN A 107 -15.60 28.13 29.95
CA ASN A 107 -16.01 28.82 31.17
C ASN A 107 -15.36 28.27 32.46
N GLY A 108 -14.38 27.37 32.35
CA GLY A 108 -13.67 26.77 33.48
C GLY A 108 -14.33 25.53 34.09
N GLY A 109 -15.50 25.11 33.58
CA GLY A 109 -16.10 23.82 33.94
C GLY A 109 -15.30 22.63 33.40
N ILE A 110 -15.48 21.45 34.00
CA ILE A 110 -14.81 20.22 33.56
C ILE A 110 -15.87 19.13 33.38
N ILE A 111 -15.93 18.55 32.18
CA ILE A 111 -16.68 17.32 31.93
C ILE A 111 -15.71 16.15 32.17
N THR A 112 -15.99 15.35 33.18
CA THR A 112 -15.18 14.19 33.56
C THR A 112 -15.82 12.88 33.13
N SER A 113 -15.11 11.77 33.32
CA SER A 113 -15.61 10.42 33.05
C SER A 113 -15.98 10.16 31.58
N LEU A 114 -15.26 10.79 30.65
CA LEU A 114 -15.34 10.44 29.24
C LEU A 114 -14.81 9.01 29.04
N LYS A 115 -15.39 8.28 28.10
CA LYS A 115 -14.97 6.92 27.77
C LYS A 115 -14.70 6.80 26.28
N ILE A 116 -13.71 6.00 25.95
CA ILE A 116 -13.36 5.67 24.57
C ILE A 116 -14.42 4.71 24.02
N ASN A 117 -14.83 4.94 22.77
CA ASN A 117 -15.90 4.24 22.04
C ASN A 117 -17.31 4.41 22.64
N GLU A 118 -17.53 5.46 23.42
CA GLU A 118 -18.84 5.81 23.98
C GLU A 118 -19.20 7.27 23.64
N THR A 119 -20.50 7.57 23.60
CA THR A 119 -20.98 8.95 23.48
C THR A 119 -21.36 9.47 24.85
N THR A 120 -20.71 10.55 25.29
CA THR A 120 -21.06 11.24 26.53
C THR A 120 -21.93 12.45 26.21
N LEU A 121 -23.08 12.54 26.90
CA LEU A 121 -23.96 13.70 26.86
C LEU A 121 -23.83 14.48 28.16
N SER A 122 -23.63 15.79 28.07
CA SER A 122 -23.54 16.68 29.23
C SER A 122 -24.23 18.01 28.94
N SER A 123 -25.07 18.46 29.87
CA SER A 123 -25.75 19.75 29.79
C SER A 123 -25.12 20.73 30.75
N VAL A 124 -24.71 21.89 30.25
CA VAL A 124 -24.08 22.95 31.06
C VAL A 124 -24.69 24.30 30.73
N THR A 125 -24.97 25.10 31.76
CA THR A 125 -25.33 26.51 31.58
C THR A 125 -24.06 27.31 31.31
N VAL A 126 -23.91 27.82 30.09
CA VAL A 126 -22.72 28.56 29.63
C VAL A 126 -22.81 30.03 30.01
N ALA A 127 -24.02 30.59 29.98
CA ALA A 127 -24.30 31.97 30.33
C ALA A 127 -25.64 32.09 31.07
N GLY A 128 -25.70 33.01 32.03
CA GLY A 128 -26.85 33.17 32.91
C GLY A 128 -26.90 32.11 34.00
N PHE A 129 -28.01 32.08 34.73
CA PHE A 129 -28.25 31.14 35.80
C PHE A 129 -29.70 30.68 35.76
N VAL A 130 -29.91 29.40 36.04
CA VAL A 130 -31.23 28.81 36.25
C VAL A 130 -31.08 27.76 37.34
N ASP A 131 -31.98 27.79 38.33
CA ASP A 131 -32.01 26.80 39.40
C ASP A 131 -33.08 25.72 39.16
N ARG A 132 -33.14 24.74 40.08
CA ARG A 132 -34.13 23.64 40.01
C ARG A 132 -35.55 24.08 40.34
N HIS A 133 -35.73 25.27 40.91
CA HIS A 133 -37.02 25.82 41.28
C HIS A 133 -37.63 26.66 40.15
N GLY A 134 -36.88 26.87 39.08
CA GLY A 134 -37.30 27.67 37.92
C GLY A 134 -36.85 29.13 38.01
N ASN A 135 -36.19 29.55 39.09
CA ASN A 135 -35.70 30.92 39.20
C ASN A 135 -34.53 31.11 38.24
N CYS A 136 -34.53 32.25 37.56
CA CYS A 136 -33.64 32.48 36.45
C CYS A 136 -32.99 33.86 36.55
N LYS A 137 -31.74 33.97 36.09
CA LYS A 137 -31.05 35.26 35.97
C LYS A 137 -30.34 35.33 34.63
N GLY A 138 -30.87 36.18 33.76
CA GLY A 138 -30.30 36.42 32.44
C GLY A 138 -28.98 37.20 32.48
N THR A 139 -28.17 37.01 31.46
CA THR A 139 -26.97 37.82 31.18
C THR A 139 -26.90 38.16 29.69
N THR A 140 -25.95 39.00 29.29
CA THR A 140 -25.71 39.26 27.87
C THR A 140 -24.85 38.15 27.28
N PHE A 141 -25.30 37.53 26.19
CA PHE A 141 -24.54 36.54 25.46
C PHE A 141 -24.44 36.93 23.98
N SER A 142 -23.24 36.78 23.41
CA SER A 142 -22.96 37.07 22.00
C SER A 142 -22.29 35.88 21.34
N SER A 143 -22.74 35.55 20.13
CA SER A 143 -22.16 34.54 19.25
C SER A 143 -22.19 35.03 17.80
N GLU A 144 -21.65 34.24 16.87
CA GLU A 144 -21.75 34.52 15.44
C GLU A 144 -23.20 34.58 14.93
N LYS A 145 -24.15 33.96 15.65
CA LYS A 145 -25.57 33.92 15.31
C LYS A 145 -26.37 35.12 15.82
N GLY A 146 -25.77 35.95 16.69
CA GLY A 146 -26.42 37.14 17.23
C GLY A 146 -26.02 37.46 18.67
N THR A 147 -26.62 38.53 19.19
CA THR A 147 -26.47 38.98 20.57
C THR A 147 -27.84 38.98 21.25
N TRP A 148 -27.92 38.34 22.41
CA TRP A 148 -29.12 38.29 23.23
C TRP A 148 -28.87 38.93 24.58
N GLN A 149 -29.84 39.74 25.02
CA GLN A 149 -29.84 40.38 26.34
C GLN A 149 -30.73 39.59 27.29
N GLU A 150 -30.39 39.60 28.58
CA GLU A 150 -31.13 38.84 29.62
C GLU A 150 -31.28 37.35 29.27
N ALA A 151 -30.30 36.78 28.57
CA ALA A 151 -30.31 35.42 28.07
C ALA A 151 -29.76 34.42 29.08
N ILE A 152 -30.31 33.22 29.03
CA ILE A 152 -29.80 32.01 29.64
C ILE A 152 -29.45 31.07 28.50
N VAL A 153 -28.21 30.57 28.52
CA VAL A 153 -27.66 29.72 27.48
C VAL A 153 -27.33 28.38 28.08
N GLN A 154 -28.07 27.36 27.67
CA GLN A 154 -27.79 25.97 27.99
C GLN A 154 -27.15 25.31 26.78
N ALA A 155 -25.99 24.70 26.99
CA ALA A 155 -25.27 23.95 25.95
C ALA A 155 -25.30 22.47 26.30
N ASN A 156 -25.84 21.68 25.37
CA ASN A 156 -25.81 20.23 25.41
C ASN A 156 -24.63 19.73 24.57
N TYR A 157 -23.59 19.31 25.26
CA TYR A 157 -22.40 18.71 24.67
C TYR A 157 -22.66 17.24 24.37
N LYS A 158 -22.43 16.85 23.12
CA LYS A 158 -22.32 15.47 22.68
C LYS A 158 -20.88 15.21 22.29
N ILE A 159 -20.16 14.50 23.15
CA ILE A 159 -18.74 14.18 22.98
C ILE A 159 -18.65 12.70 22.58
N ILE A 160 -18.01 12.43 21.45
CA ILE A 160 -17.77 11.10 20.93
C ILE A 160 -16.26 10.93 20.78
N LEU A 161 -15.70 9.97 21.51
CA LEU A 161 -14.30 9.59 21.39
C LEU A 161 -14.23 8.17 20.82
N THR A 162 -13.46 7.94 19.76
CA THR A 162 -13.24 6.58 19.24
C THR A 162 -11.79 6.33 18.94
N GLU A 163 -11.39 5.06 19.01
CA GLU A 163 -10.06 4.61 18.60
C GLU A 163 -10.20 3.49 17.59
N GLY A 164 -9.21 3.37 16.71
CA GLY A 164 -9.22 2.32 15.69
C GLY A 164 -7.87 2.15 15.01
N LEU A 165 -7.86 1.29 14.00
CA LEU A 165 -6.70 1.06 13.13
C LEU A 165 -7.00 1.58 11.72
N ALA A 166 -6.05 2.33 11.17
CA ALA A 166 -6.12 2.87 9.82
C ALA A 166 -5.02 2.27 8.94
N ILE A 167 -5.29 2.16 7.64
CA ILE A 167 -4.35 1.61 6.66
C ILE A 167 -3.48 2.74 6.13
N VAL A 168 -2.18 2.63 6.31
CA VAL A 168 -1.19 3.59 5.82
C VAL A 168 -0.55 3.07 4.55
N ASN A 169 -0.47 3.90 3.52
CA ASN A 169 0.37 3.69 2.35
C ASN A 169 1.50 4.73 2.36
N HIS A 170 2.71 4.30 2.67
CA HIS A 170 3.86 5.19 2.77
C HIS A 170 4.31 5.74 1.40
N LYS A 171 4.21 4.93 0.33
CA LYS A 171 4.58 5.36 -1.03
C LYS A 171 3.70 6.50 -1.54
N GLN A 172 2.41 6.47 -1.20
CA GLN A 172 1.44 7.48 -1.61
C GLN A 172 1.26 8.61 -0.59
N ASN A 173 1.89 8.51 0.59
CA ASN A 173 1.70 9.44 1.71
C ASN A 173 0.22 9.59 2.13
N THR A 174 -0.51 8.47 2.17
CA THR A 174 -1.94 8.43 2.48
C THR A 174 -2.26 7.52 3.66
N LEU A 175 -3.24 7.92 4.45
CA LEU A 175 -3.86 7.15 5.51
C LEU A 175 -5.33 6.95 5.17
N THR A 176 -5.79 5.71 5.16
CA THR A 176 -7.16 5.31 4.82
C THR A 176 -7.86 4.79 6.06
N LEU A 177 -8.96 5.43 6.42
CA LEU A 177 -9.78 5.04 7.57
C LEU A 177 -10.74 3.89 7.22
N PRO A 178 -11.25 3.14 8.20
CA PRO A 178 -12.31 2.14 8.00
C PRO A 178 -13.60 2.72 7.37
N THR A 179 -13.80 4.03 7.47
CA THR A 179 -14.87 4.80 6.82
C THR A 179 -14.64 5.04 5.33
N SER A 180 -13.53 4.54 4.76
CA SER A 180 -13.02 4.79 3.40
C SER A 180 -12.48 6.20 3.12
N SER A 181 -12.44 7.07 4.13
CA SER A 181 -11.84 8.40 3.99
C SER A 181 -10.31 8.33 3.88
N THR A 182 -9.77 9.07 2.92
CA THR A 182 -8.32 9.17 2.68
C THR A 182 -7.77 10.50 3.18
N LEU A 183 -6.83 10.44 4.11
CA LEU A 183 -6.15 11.59 4.71
C LEU A 183 -4.67 11.59 4.32
N LYS A 184 -4.03 12.76 4.34
CA LYS A 184 -2.60 12.90 4.04
C LYS A 184 -1.77 12.51 5.26
N LEU A 185 -1.00 11.43 5.17
CA LEU A 185 -0.27 10.83 6.30
C LEU A 185 0.66 11.83 7.01
N SER A 186 1.36 12.67 6.26
CA SER A 186 2.30 13.68 6.79
C SER A 186 1.68 14.72 7.73
N ASN A 187 0.36 14.92 7.69
CA ASN A 187 -0.29 15.96 8.47
C ASN A 187 -0.50 15.57 9.94
N GLN A 188 -0.47 14.26 10.26
CA GLN A 188 -0.76 13.73 11.61
C GLN A 188 -2.14 14.14 12.18
N TYR A 189 -2.99 14.68 11.31
CA TYR A 189 -4.27 15.28 11.62
C TYR A 189 -5.12 15.37 10.35
N GLY A 190 -6.42 15.15 10.49
CA GLY A 190 -7.39 15.40 9.44
C GLY A 190 -8.82 15.35 9.94
N LEU A 191 -9.76 15.74 9.10
CA LEU A 191 -11.20 15.69 9.38
C LEU A 191 -11.83 14.55 8.57
N ASP A 192 -12.58 13.69 9.25
CA ASP A 192 -13.43 12.65 8.68
C ASP A 192 -14.89 13.05 8.84
N ASN A 193 -15.66 12.95 7.75
CA ASN A 193 -17.07 13.38 7.74
C ASN A 193 -17.98 12.59 8.69
N TYR A 194 -17.56 11.40 9.14
CA TYR A 194 -18.35 10.52 9.99
C TYR A 194 -17.85 10.49 11.43
N LYS A 195 -16.53 10.54 11.64
CA LYS A 195 -15.88 10.41 12.95
C LYS A 195 -15.37 11.73 13.53
N GLY A 196 -15.39 12.81 12.77
CA GLY A 196 -14.90 14.12 13.20
C GLY A 196 -13.39 14.24 13.04
N GLU A 197 -12.73 14.89 14.01
CA GLU A 197 -11.29 15.06 13.99
C GLU A 197 -10.57 13.73 14.19
N VAL A 198 -9.54 13.48 13.39
CA VAL A 198 -8.75 12.25 13.40
C VAL A 198 -7.30 12.62 13.62
N VAL A 199 -6.68 11.99 14.60
CA VAL A 199 -5.28 12.18 14.98
C VAL A 199 -4.57 10.84 14.96
N TRP A 200 -3.34 10.83 14.46
CA TRP A 200 -2.47 9.65 14.48
C TRP A 200 -1.04 10.09 14.69
N ASP A 201 -0.26 9.22 15.30
CA ASP A 201 1.16 9.44 15.45
C ASP A 201 1.85 9.15 14.11
N ALA A 202 2.72 10.05 13.67
CA ALA A 202 3.71 9.67 12.66
C ALA A 202 4.72 8.77 13.35
N ASN A 203 4.46 7.47 13.36
CA ASN A 203 5.49 6.52 13.75
C ASN A 203 6.75 6.83 12.94
N THR A 204 7.89 6.84 13.62
CA THR A 204 9.19 6.76 12.96
C THR A 204 9.14 5.54 12.07
N TYR A 205 9.10 5.76 10.76
CA TYR A 205 9.04 4.69 9.78
C TYR A 205 10.19 3.75 10.04
N ASP A 206 9.84 2.55 10.51
CA ASP A 206 10.81 1.56 10.91
C ASP A 206 10.64 0.33 10.01
N CYS A 207 11.73 -0.01 9.33
CA CYS A 207 11.81 -1.05 8.31
C CYS A 207 11.49 -2.43 8.92
N GLU A 208 11.84 -2.66 10.19
CA GLU A 208 11.60 -3.91 10.93
C GLU A 208 10.11 -4.20 11.10
N THR A 209 9.34 -3.14 11.34
CA THR A 209 7.96 -3.22 11.83
C THR A 209 6.92 -2.88 10.78
N HIS A 210 7.27 -2.25 9.65
CA HIS A 210 6.27 -1.75 8.69
C HIS A 210 6.46 -2.24 7.25
N GLU A 211 7.67 -2.55 6.79
CA GLU A 211 7.92 -2.88 5.39
C GLU A 211 7.74 -4.36 5.04
N PHE A 212 7.94 -5.26 6.01
CA PHE A 212 7.95 -6.70 5.74
C PHE A 212 7.01 -7.48 6.65
N THR A 213 6.53 -8.60 6.12
CA THR A 213 5.75 -9.61 6.84
C THR A 213 6.31 -10.99 6.53
N ILE A 214 6.45 -11.84 7.55
CA ILE A 214 6.87 -13.23 7.39
C ILE A 214 5.70 -14.03 6.82
N LEU A 215 5.91 -14.65 5.65
CA LEU A 215 4.96 -15.58 5.03
C LEU A 215 5.23 -17.04 5.40
N TYR A 216 6.51 -17.38 5.60
CA TYR A 216 6.94 -18.72 5.97
C TYR A 216 8.17 -18.65 6.85
N ASP A 217 8.23 -19.49 7.87
CA ASP A 217 9.36 -19.68 8.76
C ASP A 217 9.52 -21.18 9.02
N GLY A 218 10.56 -21.79 8.43
CA GLY A 218 10.73 -23.24 8.50
C GLY A 218 11.82 -23.78 7.57
N PRO A 219 12.00 -25.11 7.50
CA PRO A 219 13.02 -25.74 6.68
C PRO A 219 12.76 -25.55 5.18
N ALA A 220 13.82 -25.63 4.38
CA ALA A 220 13.75 -25.59 2.92
C ALA A 220 14.81 -26.48 2.29
N THR A 221 14.60 -26.90 1.05
CA THR A 221 15.59 -27.59 0.24
C THR A 221 16.20 -26.61 -0.76
N LEU A 222 17.51 -26.41 -0.67
CA LEU A 222 18.28 -25.67 -1.66
C LEU A 222 18.66 -26.61 -2.80
N ILE A 223 18.33 -26.20 -4.00
CA ILE A 223 18.61 -26.94 -5.22
C ILE A 223 19.65 -26.16 -6.02
N THR A 224 20.71 -26.83 -6.42
CA THR A 224 21.82 -26.26 -7.21
C THR A 224 22.13 -27.14 -8.41
N SER A 225 22.36 -26.53 -9.57
CA SER A 225 22.87 -27.24 -10.74
C SER A 225 24.37 -27.48 -10.62
N SER A 226 24.83 -28.68 -10.98
CA SER A 226 26.26 -29.03 -10.97
C SER A 226 27.07 -28.28 -12.03
N ASN A 227 26.45 -27.92 -13.17
CA ASN A 227 27.11 -27.20 -14.26
C ASN A 227 27.14 -25.69 -14.04
N ASP A 228 26.15 -25.16 -13.33
CA ASP A 228 26.06 -23.72 -13.04
C ASP A 228 25.73 -23.48 -11.57
N LYS A 229 26.80 -23.31 -10.76
CA LYS A 229 26.71 -22.99 -9.32
C LYS A 229 26.02 -21.65 -9.03
N THR A 230 25.72 -20.85 -10.06
CA THR A 230 25.04 -19.56 -9.91
C THR A 230 23.53 -19.74 -9.71
N THR A 231 22.95 -20.78 -10.31
CA THR A 231 21.51 -21.06 -10.18
C THR A 231 21.21 -21.78 -8.87
N ARG A 232 20.54 -21.07 -7.97
CA ARG A 232 20.13 -21.56 -6.65
C ARG A 232 18.62 -21.43 -6.54
N THR A 233 17.92 -22.51 -6.23
CA THR A 233 16.47 -22.48 -6.07
C THR A 233 16.10 -22.98 -4.69
N TYR A 234 15.27 -22.22 -3.96
CA TYR A 234 14.74 -22.59 -2.66
C TYR A 234 13.38 -23.25 -2.87
N LEU A 235 13.29 -24.53 -2.52
CA LEU A 235 12.05 -25.30 -2.54
C LEU A 235 11.58 -25.55 -1.11
N VAL A 236 10.32 -25.23 -0.83
CA VAL A 236 9.63 -25.60 0.40
C VAL A 236 8.49 -26.53 0.04
N GLU A 237 8.35 -27.61 0.81
CA GLU A 237 7.26 -28.57 0.73
C GLU A 237 6.77 -28.83 2.16
N SER A 238 5.55 -28.41 2.45
CA SER A 238 4.86 -28.62 3.72
C SER A 238 3.38 -28.91 3.47
N ASP A 239 2.68 -29.46 4.47
CA ASP A 239 1.25 -29.83 4.36
C ASP A 239 0.33 -28.68 3.93
N GLN A 240 0.76 -27.42 4.15
CA GLN A 240 -0.04 -26.22 3.89
C GLN A 240 0.53 -25.32 2.80
N ILE A 241 1.83 -25.40 2.54
CA ILE A 241 2.54 -24.46 1.66
C ILE A 241 3.63 -25.22 0.91
N VAL A 242 3.62 -25.08 -0.41
CA VAL A 242 4.71 -25.53 -1.28
C VAL A 242 5.17 -24.31 -2.08
N PHE A 243 6.44 -24.09 -2.32
CA PHE A 243 6.89 -23.04 -3.25
C PHE A 243 8.31 -23.30 -3.74
N ALA A 244 8.61 -22.84 -4.95
CA ALA A 244 9.95 -22.84 -5.53
C ALA A 244 10.31 -21.40 -5.95
N LEU A 245 11.34 -20.82 -5.32
CA LEU A 245 11.79 -19.46 -5.58
C LEU A 245 13.27 -19.45 -5.99
N GLN A 246 13.57 -18.81 -7.10
CA GLN A 246 14.93 -18.75 -7.64
C GLN A 246 15.69 -17.57 -7.03
N HIS A 247 16.92 -17.81 -6.59
CA HIS A 247 17.86 -16.77 -6.18
C HIS A 247 18.29 -15.96 -7.40
N ILE A 248 17.94 -14.67 -7.43
CA ILE A 248 18.50 -13.72 -8.40
C ILE A 248 19.83 -13.17 -7.88
N LYS A 249 19.80 -12.53 -6.71
CA LYS A 249 20.95 -11.83 -6.15
C LYS A 249 20.88 -11.70 -4.64
N SER A 250 22.04 -11.60 -4.02
CA SER A 250 22.16 -11.14 -2.63
C SER A 250 21.87 -9.63 -2.57
N THR A 251 21.07 -9.23 -1.61
CA THR A 251 20.66 -7.85 -1.35
C THR A 251 20.64 -7.58 0.15
N TYR A 252 20.31 -6.35 0.54
CA TYR A 252 20.12 -5.98 1.93
C TYR A 252 18.72 -5.44 2.12
N ILE A 253 18.04 -5.90 3.17
CA ILE A 253 16.74 -5.41 3.62
C ILE A 253 16.91 -4.89 5.03
N CYS A 254 16.58 -3.62 5.29
CA CYS A 254 16.79 -3.03 6.62
C CYS A 254 18.22 -3.22 7.15
N ASN A 255 19.24 -3.14 6.27
CA ASN A 255 20.65 -3.46 6.56
C ASN A 255 20.96 -4.92 6.92
N ILE A 256 20.01 -5.84 6.71
CA ILE A 256 20.17 -7.29 6.92
C ILE A 256 20.43 -7.98 5.59
N PRO A 257 21.42 -8.88 5.50
CA PRO A 257 21.65 -9.67 4.31
C PRO A 257 20.44 -10.55 3.98
N ALA A 258 19.93 -10.40 2.76
CA ALA A 258 18.76 -11.13 2.26
C ALA A 258 18.96 -11.56 0.80
N THR A 259 18.16 -12.51 0.34
CA THR A 259 18.18 -13.05 -1.02
C THR A 259 16.98 -12.58 -1.80
N GLN A 260 17.20 -11.77 -2.84
CA GLN A 260 16.15 -11.39 -3.77
C GLN A 260 15.78 -12.59 -4.64
N THR A 261 14.46 -12.85 -4.74
CA THR A 261 13.92 -13.93 -5.55
C THR A 261 13.46 -13.47 -6.93
N ASP A 262 13.04 -14.41 -7.78
CA ASP A 262 12.38 -14.17 -9.06
C ASP A 262 11.06 -13.38 -8.95
N HIS A 263 10.48 -13.34 -7.75
CA HIS A 263 9.34 -12.47 -7.46
C HIS A 263 9.78 -11.20 -6.72
N SER A 264 9.50 -10.03 -7.31
CA SER A 264 10.01 -8.72 -6.83
C SER A 264 9.60 -8.34 -5.40
N GLN A 265 8.50 -8.90 -4.88
CA GLN A 265 8.02 -8.67 -3.52
C GLN A 265 8.44 -9.74 -2.51
N LEU A 266 9.07 -10.84 -2.95
CA LEU A 266 9.46 -11.96 -2.10
C LEU A 266 10.97 -11.98 -1.90
N THR A 267 11.39 -12.05 -0.63
CA THR A 267 12.80 -12.11 -0.26
C THR A 267 13.02 -13.18 0.81
N ILE A 268 14.13 -13.88 0.74
CA ILE A 268 14.46 -14.96 1.68
C ILE A 268 15.59 -14.51 2.61
N ILE A 269 15.47 -14.80 3.91
CA ILE A 269 16.54 -14.71 4.90
C ILE A 269 16.95 -16.11 5.31
N ILE A 270 18.25 -16.37 5.31
CA ILE A 270 18.84 -17.67 5.67
C ILE A 270 19.75 -17.59 6.90
N ASP A 271 20.15 -16.37 7.31
CA ASP A 271 21.10 -16.18 8.40
C ASP A 271 20.38 -16.23 9.75
N PRO A 272 20.75 -17.20 10.64
CA PRO A 272 20.11 -17.38 11.93
C PRO A 272 20.14 -16.16 12.86
N LEU A 273 21.12 -15.27 12.70
CA LEU A 273 21.25 -14.07 13.53
C LEU A 273 20.05 -13.13 13.38
N PHE A 274 19.34 -13.20 12.25
CA PHE A 274 18.30 -12.24 11.88
C PHE A 274 16.89 -12.82 11.90
N PHE A 275 16.70 -14.08 12.30
CA PHE A 275 15.36 -14.71 12.32
C PHE A 275 14.38 -14.06 13.32
N HIS A 276 14.87 -13.35 14.33
CA HIS A 276 14.01 -12.68 15.31
C HIS A 276 13.78 -11.19 15.00
N TYR A 277 14.33 -10.71 13.90
CA TYR A 277 14.27 -9.29 13.53
C TYR A 277 12.89 -8.89 13.02
N PHE A 278 12.28 -9.73 12.18
CA PHE A 278 10.93 -9.49 11.66
C PHE A 278 9.88 -10.21 12.51
N LYS A 279 8.68 -9.65 12.57
CA LYS A 279 7.55 -10.24 13.30
C LYS A 279 6.49 -10.78 12.35
N THR A 280 5.92 -11.92 12.69
CA THR A 280 4.71 -12.45 12.04
C THR A 280 3.54 -11.51 12.32
N LYS A 281 2.83 -11.09 11.27
CA LYS A 281 1.63 -10.24 11.34
C LYS A 281 0.47 -10.96 10.67
N ASN A 282 -0.75 -10.64 11.10
CA ASN A 282 -1.95 -11.05 10.37
C ASN A 282 -1.94 -10.37 8.98
N ILE A 283 -1.89 -11.19 7.92
CA ILE A 283 -1.85 -10.72 6.55
C ILE A 283 -3.19 -10.06 6.22
N HIS A 284 -3.18 -8.77 5.84
CA HIS A 284 -4.40 -8.06 5.47
C HIS A 284 -4.97 -8.62 4.15
N PRO A 285 -6.30 -8.69 3.97
CA PRO A 285 -6.91 -9.28 2.77
C PRO A 285 -6.48 -8.67 1.42
N GLN A 286 -6.03 -7.41 1.43
CA GLN A 286 -5.53 -6.73 0.23
C GLN A 286 -4.14 -7.23 -0.21
N ASN A 287 -3.40 -7.93 0.65
CA ASN A 287 -2.11 -8.56 0.34
C ASN A 287 -2.26 -10.05 -0.06
N ILE A 288 -3.50 -10.56 -0.14
CA ILE A 288 -3.82 -11.98 -0.46
C ILE A 288 -3.39 -12.38 -1.88
N ASP A 289 -3.23 -11.43 -2.80
CA ASP A 289 -2.91 -11.71 -4.21
C ASP A 289 -1.61 -12.52 -4.36
N LEU A 290 -0.70 -12.40 -3.40
CA LEU A 290 0.56 -13.15 -3.39
C LEU A 290 0.44 -14.56 -2.76
N MET A 291 -0.47 -14.77 -1.81
CA MET A 291 -0.82 -16.12 -1.37
C MET A 291 -1.58 -16.87 -2.47
N ALA A 292 -2.41 -16.16 -3.24
CA ALA A 292 -2.98 -16.69 -4.47
C ALA A 292 -1.89 -17.01 -5.49
N TYR A 293 -0.84 -16.20 -5.67
CA TYR A 293 0.31 -16.54 -6.51
C TYR A 293 1.08 -17.78 -6.02
N ILE A 294 1.34 -17.89 -4.72
CA ILE A 294 1.96 -19.07 -4.10
C ILE A 294 1.09 -20.31 -4.39
N ASN A 295 -0.23 -20.21 -4.21
CA ASN A 295 -1.17 -21.31 -4.41
C ASN A 295 -1.52 -21.62 -5.88
N THR A 296 -1.49 -20.64 -6.79
CA THR A 296 -1.98 -20.82 -8.18
C THR A 296 -0.95 -21.48 -9.09
N LYS A 297 0.35 -21.33 -8.81
CA LYS A 297 1.37 -22.17 -9.47
C LYS A 297 1.28 -23.65 -9.05
N LEU A 298 0.54 -23.95 -7.96
CA LEU A 298 0.48 -25.27 -7.31
C LEU A 298 -0.80 -26.07 -7.53
N VAL A 299 -1.95 -25.49 -7.90
CA VAL A 299 -3.15 -26.31 -8.23
C VAL A 299 -2.86 -27.25 -9.41
N TYR A 300 -1.86 -26.93 -10.23
CA TYR A 300 -1.35 -27.83 -11.27
C TYR A 300 -0.37 -28.90 -10.76
N ILE A 301 0.23 -28.70 -9.59
CA ILE A 301 1.18 -29.60 -8.92
C ILE A 301 0.42 -30.63 -8.06
N ASP A 302 -0.61 -30.19 -7.33
CA ASP A 302 -1.33 -31.04 -6.36
C ASP A 302 -2.00 -32.27 -6.99
N ASN A 303 -2.54 -32.14 -8.21
CA ASN A 303 -3.27 -33.24 -8.86
C ASN A 303 -2.38 -34.32 -9.50
N ARG A 304 -1.04 -34.23 -9.49
CA ARG A 304 -0.19 -35.17 -10.25
C ARG A 304 0.99 -35.81 -9.50
N PHE A 305 1.40 -35.33 -8.32
CA PHE A 305 2.73 -35.68 -7.79
C PHE A 305 2.72 -36.55 -6.54
N LYS A 306 2.92 -37.85 -6.79
CA LYS A 306 3.28 -38.87 -5.80
C LYS A 306 4.76 -39.27 -5.94
N THR A 307 5.64 -38.36 -6.40
CA THR A 307 7.04 -38.64 -6.78
C THR A 307 8.02 -37.62 -6.21
N SER A 308 9.27 -38.08 -5.99
CA SER A 308 10.36 -37.38 -5.29
C SER A 308 10.66 -35.95 -5.80
N VAL A 309 11.01 -35.05 -4.86
CA VAL A 309 11.44 -33.64 -5.05
C VAL A 309 12.35 -33.39 -6.27
N THR A 310 13.30 -34.29 -6.54
CA THR A 310 14.22 -34.17 -7.69
C THR A 310 13.51 -34.28 -9.03
N THR A 311 12.52 -35.17 -9.14
CA THR A 311 11.73 -35.35 -10.38
C THR A 311 10.78 -34.19 -10.64
N LEU A 312 10.29 -33.53 -9.58
CA LEU A 312 9.49 -32.32 -9.66
C LEU A 312 10.31 -31.15 -10.22
N TYR A 313 11.51 -30.96 -9.70
CA TYR A 313 12.38 -29.87 -10.13
C TYR A 313 12.84 -30.03 -11.59
N THR A 314 13.19 -31.25 -12.00
CA THR A 314 13.55 -31.52 -13.40
C THR A 314 12.39 -31.26 -14.36
N ASP A 315 11.17 -31.69 -14.00
CA ASP A 315 9.99 -31.44 -14.82
C ASP A 315 9.65 -29.94 -14.89
N LEU A 316 9.76 -29.20 -13.78
CA LEU A 316 9.55 -27.75 -13.77
C LEU A 316 10.54 -27.00 -14.67
N ILE A 317 11.84 -27.29 -14.58
CA ILE A 317 12.85 -26.68 -15.47
C ILE A 317 12.56 -27.01 -16.92
N GLN A 318 12.26 -28.28 -17.20
CA GLN A 318 11.96 -28.73 -18.56
C GLN A 318 10.73 -27.98 -19.11
N LYS A 319 9.66 -27.85 -18.32
CA LYS A 319 8.43 -27.15 -18.71
C LYS A 319 8.64 -25.65 -18.91
N GLN A 320 9.45 -25.02 -18.06
CA GLN A 320 9.79 -23.61 -18.22
C GLN A 320 10.56 -23.39 -19.52
N CYS A 321 11.59 -24.18 -19.79
CA CYS A 321 12.34 -24.10 -21.03
C CYS A 321 11.43 -24.37 -22.26
N GLU A 322 10.56 -25.38 -22.20
CA GLU A 322 9.60 -25.67 -23.27
C GLU A 322 8.67 -24.48 -23.57
N LEU A 323 8.28 -23.73 -22.53
CA LEU A 323 7.43 -22.56 -22.64
C LEU A 323 8.18 -21.37 -23.25
N GLU A 324 9.40 -21.08 -22.76
CA GLU A 324 10.29 -20.06 -23.34
C GLU A 324 10.60 -20.38 -24.81
N ARG A 325 10.86 -21.65 -25.14
CA ARG A 325 11.05 -22.12 -26.51
C ARG A 325 9.82 -21.87 -27.39
N LYS A 326 8.60 -22.13 -26.87
CA LYS A 326 7.36 -21.82 -27.61
C LYS A 326 7.20 -20.31 -27.84
N VAL A 327 7.54 -19.48 -26.86
CA VAL A 327 7.53 -18.01 -27.02
C VAL A 327 8.54 -17.58 -28.07
N LEU A 328 9.75 -18.11 -28.06
CA LEU A 328 10.77 -17.81 -29.07
C LEU A 328 10.33 -18.25 -30.48
N LEU A 329 9.73 -19.44 -30.61
CA LEU A 329 9.16 -19.90 -31.88
C LEU A 329 8.06 -18.96 -32.37
N TYR A 330 7.15 -18.54 -31.48
CA TYR A 330 6.12 -17.56 -31.82
C TYR A 330 6.73 -16.24 -32.30
N ARG A 331 7.74 -15.71 -31.60
CA ARG A 331 8.45 -14.49 -32.04
C ARG A 331 9.12 -14.70 -33.41
N LEU A 332 9.76 -15.82 -33.68
CA LEU A 332 10.31 -16.13 -35.00
C LEU A 332 9.24 -16.20 -36.10
N THR A 333 8.02 -16.69 -35.79
CA THR A 333 6.91 -16.64 -36.76
C THR A 333 6.52 -15.20 -37.12
N LEU A 334 6.56 -14.27 -36.15
CA LEU A 334 6.33 -12.85 -36.42
C LEU A 334 7.35 -12.28 -37.41
N ALA A 335 8.61 -12.72 -37.34
CA ALA A 335 9.65 -12.26 -38.28
C ALA A 335 9.36 -12.64 -39.75
N THR A 336 8.51 -13.64 -39.98
CA THR A 336 8.07 -14.03 -41.33
C THR A 336 6.97 -13.11 -41.86
N TYR A 337 6.13 -12.56 -40.97
CA TYR A 337 5.01 -11.68 -41.33
C TYR A 337 5.39 -10.20 -41.31
N SER A 338 6.11 -9.76 -40.28
CA SER A 338 6.50 -8.37 -40.07
C SER A 338 7.81 -8.29 -39.26
N LEU A 339 8.87 -7.81 -39.90
CA LEU A 339 10.16 -7.59 -39.24
C LEU A 339 10.10 -6.48 -38.20
N SER A 340 9.22 -5.49 -38.36
CA SER A 340 9.06 -4.41 -37.38
C SER A 340 8.41 -4.91 -36.08
N GLU A 341 7.38 -5.75 -36.19
CA GLU A 341 6.73 -6.37 -35.02
C GLU A 341 7.67 -7.35 -34.31
N PHE A 342 8.44 -8.14 -35.07
CA PHE A 342 9.49 -8.97 -34.50
C PHE A 342 10.52 -8.14 -33.75
N ALA A 343 10.99 -7.03 -34.34
CA ALA A 343 11.98 -6.16 -33.71
C ALA A 343 11.45 -5.53 -32.43
N TYR A 344 10.19 -5.10 -32.42
CA TYR A 344 9.53 -4.58 -31.23
C TYR A 344 9.40 -5.63 -30.13
N SER A 345 8.95 -6.84 -30.49
CA SER A 345 8.75 -7.94 -29.53
C SER A 345 10.07 -8.50 -28.98
N MET A 346 11.10 -8.69 -29.81
CA MET A 346 12.41 -9.16 -29.35
C MET A 346 13.24 -8.08 -28.65
N GLY A 347 13.10 -6.82 -29.06
CA GLY A 347 13.77 -5.68 -28.45
C GLY A 347 13.13 -5.21 -27.13
N GLU A 348 11.99 -5.81 -26.75
CA GLU A 348 11.19 -5.45 -25.57
C GLU A 348 10.74 -3.98 -25.58
N GLY A 349 10.42 -3.44 -26.76
CA GLY A 349 9.92 -2.08 -26.91
C GLY A 349 10.40 -1.35 -28.17
N PRO A 350 10.14 -0.03 -28.26
CA PRO A 350 10.51 0.80 -29.40
C PRO A 350 12.02 1.07 -29.45
N GLY A 351 12.52 1.42 -30.64
CA GLY A 351 13.94 1.70 -30.88
C GLY A 351 14.77 0.50 -31.32
N TYR A 352 14.10 -0.58 -31.74
CA TYR A 352 14.74 -1.69 -32.42
C TYR A 352 14.19 -1.83 -33.84
N THR A 353 15.05 -2.21 -34.77
CA THR A 353 14.67 -2.63 -36.13
C THR A 353 15.30 -3.97 -36.45
N ALA A 354 14.76 -4.69 -37.43
CA ALA A 354 15.28 -5.98 -37.82
C ALA A 354 15.50 -6.05 -39.34
N LEU A 355 16.59 -6.69 -39.73
CA LEU A 355 16.94 -6.99 -41.12
C LEU A 355 17.10 -8.51 -41.25
N LYS A 356 16.44 -9.09 -42.25
CA LYS A 356 16.61 -10.51 -42.58
C LYS A 356 17.57 -10.65 -43.75
N ALA A 357 18.64 -11.42 -43.56
CA ALA A 357 19.57 -11.79 -44.62
C ALA A 357 19.68 -13.32 -44.69
N GLY A 358 18.96 -13.92 -45.64
CA GLY A 358 18.86 -15.38 -45.75
C GLY A 358 18.23 -15.98 -44.49
N GLU A 359 18.98 -16.85 -43.83
CA GLU A 359 18.56 -17.59 -42.64
C GLU A 359 18.87 -16.87 -41.33
N ILE A 360 19.48 -15.68 -41.38
CA ILE A 360 19.86 -14.90 -40.21
C ILE A 360 18.99 -13.64 -40.14
N ILE A 361 18.45 -13.35 -38.95
CA ILE A 361 17.78 -12.09 -38.64
C ILE A 361 18.70 -11.27 -37.74
N TYR A 362 19.05 -10.07 -38.19
CA TYR A 362 19.82 -9.10 -37.44
C TYR A 362 18.89 -8.11 -36.75
N LEU A 363 18.90 -8.10 -35.42
CA LEU A 363 18.24 -7.10 -34.60
C LEU A 363 19.21 -5.95 -34.30
N LEU A 364 18.76 -4.73 -34.58
CA LEU A 364 19.54 -3.51 -34.55
C LEU A 364 18.93 -2.57 -33.52
N LYS A 365 19.72 -2.16 -32.51
CA LYS A 365 19.28 -1.13 -31.54
C LYS A 365 19.57 0.27 -32.05
N CYS A 366 18.53 1.02 -32.35
CA CYS A 366 18.61 2.38 -32.88
C CYS A 366 18.79 3.41 -31.75
N LYS A 367 19.41 4.55 -32.08
CA LYS A 367 19.68 5.60 -31.10
C LYS A 367 18.47 6.54 -31.01
N PRO A 368 17.95 6.86 -29.82
CA PRO A 368 16.88 7.85 -29.69
C PRO A 368 17.39 9.24 -30.09
N VAL A 369 16.58 9.96 -30.87
CA VAL A 369 16.83 11.31 -31.36
C VAL A 369 15.58 12.16 -31.14
N GLU A 370 15.78 13.40 -30.73
CA GLU A 370 14.70 14.38 -30.63
C GLU A 370 14.35 14.87 -32.03
N VAL A 371 13.06 14.85 -32.36
CA VAL A 371 12.52 15.31 -33.64
C VAL A 371 11.34 16.23 -33.41
N GLU A 372 11.22 17.20 -34.30
CA GLU A 372 10.08 18.12 -34.34
C GLU A 372 9.27 17.85 -35.60
N ILE A 373 7.94 17.88 -35.49
CA ILE A 373 7.07 17.75 -36.65
C ILE A 373 7.24 19.01 -37.50
N SER A 374 7.77 18.85 -38.71
CA SER A 374 7.80 19.92 -39.70
C SER A 374 6.37 20.28 -40.10
N GLN A 375 5.90 21.46 -39.70
CA GLN A 375 4.69 22.06 -40.28
C GLN A 375 5.03 22.55 -41.69
N ILE A 376 4.97 21.65 -42.67
CA ILE A 376 4.93 22.06 -44.07
C ILE A 376 3.53 22.63 -44.29
N ASN A 377 3.42 23.97 -44.27
CA ASN A 377 2.29 24.69 -44.84
C ASN A 377 2.24 24.38 -46.34
N THR A 378 1.57 23.29 -46.68
CA THR A 378 1.10 23.06 -48.04
C THR A 378 -0.09 23.99 -48.25
N ILE A 379 0.19 25.17 -48.81
CA ILE A 379 -0.80 25.94 -49.52
C ILE A 379 -1.16 25.10 -50.74
N CYS A 380 -2.33 24.46 -50.70
CA CYS A 380 -2.95 23.83 -51.86
C CYS A 380 -3.38 24.87 -52.89
#